data_AF-A0AA46YLD4-F1
#
_entry.id   AF-A0AA46YLD4-F1
#
_cell.length_a   1.000
_cell.length_b   1.000
_cell.length_c   1.000
_cell.angle_alpha   90.00
_cell.angle_beta   90.00
_cell.angle_gamma   90.00
#
_symmetry.space_group_name_H-M   'P 1'
#
loop_
_entity.id
_entity.type
_entity.pdbx_description
1 polymer ?
#
loop_
_entity_poly.entity_id
_entity_poly.type
_entity_poly.pdbx_seq_one_letter_code
_entity_poly.pdbx_strand_id
1 'polypeptide(L)'
;MLEIRLVGTVEALLDGQPVELPGRRVRALLAVLALTPGETVSVESLGTAIWGEDPPERVRGSLQTYVARMRRVLGGERVATRRDGYALLVPRDAVDLLALWDGAQGARREADSADECAALAAVLARWHDEPFGEAPSEWLDRNERPQWEERRLQVFERWVDLSFEAGNHRSCLEELNQEVERHPLREPLWVRLLGALDRMGRTAEALEAL
;
A
#
# COMPACT_ATOMS: atom_id res chain seq x y z
N MET A 1 -12.31 -14.24 10.59
CA MET A 1 -11.53 -13.01 10.65
C MET A 1 -11.70 -12.26 9.34
N LEU A 2 -11.96 -10.95 9.38
CA LEU A 2 -12.04 -10.11 8.19
C LEU A 2 -10.63 -9.57 7.89
N GLU A 3 -10.20 -9.66 6.63
CA GLU A 3 -8.98 -9.06 6.09
C GLU A 3 -9.36 -8.17 4.91
N ILE A 4 -8.75 -6.99 4.81
CA ILE A 4 -8.91 -6.07 3.68
C ILE A 4 -7.58 -6.02 2.94
N ARG A 5 -7.64 -6.28 1.63
CA ARG A 5 -6.48 -6.15 0.76
C ARG A 5 -6.57 -4.87 -0.03
N LEU A 6 -5.55 -4.05 0.11
CA LEU A 6 -5.35 -2.79 -0.59
C LEU A 6 -4.08 -2.83 -1.44
N VAL A 7 -3.16 -3.79 -1.25
CA VAL A 7 -2.07 -4.03 -2.19
C VAL A 7 -2.64 -4.76 -3.41
N GLY A 8 -2.52 -4.17 -4.60
CA GLY A 8 -3.18 -4.66 -5.80
C GLY A 8 -4.69 -4.38 -5.77
N THR A 9 -5.49 -5.34 -6.26
CA THR A 9 -6.94 -5.16 -6.35
C THR A 9 -7.57 -5.05 -4.95
N VAL A 10 -8.47 -4.08 -4.77
CA VAL A 10 -9.19 -3.92 -3.51
C VAL A 10 -10.14 -5.09 -3.26
N GLU A 11 -9.84 -5.88 -2.23
CA GLU A 11 -10.57 -7.08 -1.85
C GLU A 11 -10.90 -7.10 -0.35
N ALA A 12 -11.89 -7.90 0.01
CA ALA A 12 -12.16 -8.27 1.39
C ALA A 12 -12.22 -9.79 1.49
N LEU A 13 -11.61 -10.36 2.52
CA LEU A 13 -11.64 -11.78 2.79
C LEU A 13 -12.29 -12.02 4.15
N LEU A 14 -13.25 -12.93 4.20
CA LEU A 14 -13.87 -13.37 5.44
C LEU A 14 -13.44 -14.81 5.71
N ASP A 15 -12.71 -15.02 6.80
CA ASP A 15 -12.15 -16.33 7.17
C ASP A 15 -11.28 -16.92 6.04
N GLY A 16 -10.51 -16.04 5.38
CA GLY A 16 -9.64 -16.39 4.25
C GLY A 16 -10.37 -16.61 2.92
N GLN A 17 -11.69 -16.43 2.86
CA GLN A 17 -12.47 -16.56 1.63
C GLN A 17 -12.82 -15.19 1.04
N PRO A 18 -12.57 -14.96 -0.27
CA PRO A 18 -12.94 -13.70 -0.92
C PRO A 18 -14.44 -13.39 -0.78
N VAL A 19 -14.75 -12.14 -0.45
CA VAL A 19 -16.10 -11.59 -0.38
C VAL A 19 -16.34 -10.74 -1.62
N GLU A 20 -17.42 -11.02 -2.35
CA GLU A 20 -17.77 -10.25 -3.53
C GLU A 20 -18.22 -8.83 -3.15
N LEU A 21 -17.37 -7.84 -3.47
CA LEU A 21 -17.68 -6.43 -3.24
C LEU A 21 -18.62 -5.89 -4.35
N PRO A 22 -19.82 -5.39 -4.00
CA PRO A 22 -20.88 -5.08 -4.97
C PRO A 22 -20.65 -3.75 -5.71
N GLY A 23 -19.70 -3.78 -6.64
CA GLY A 23 -19.42 -2.71 -7.60
C GLY A 23 -18.22 -1.83 -7.26
N ARG A 24 -17.67 -1.19 -8.29
CA ARG A 24 -16.43 -0.41 -8.24
C ARG A 24 -16.42 0.73 -7.20
N ARG A 25 -17.53 1.45 -7.03
CA ARG A 25 -17.64 2.54 -6.04
C ARG A 25 -17.68 2.05 -4.59
N VAL A 26 -18.16 0.82 -4.36
CA VAL A 26 -18.09 0.19 -3.03
C VAL A 26 -16.65 -0.20 -2.69
N ARG A 27 -15.87 -0.67 -3.68
CA ARG A 27 -14.42 -0.91 -3.51
C ARG A 27 -13.67 0.38 -3.17
N ALA A 28 -13.94 1.47 -3.89
CA ALA A 28 -13.36 2.78 -3.57
C ALA A 28 -13.71 3.24 -2.15
N LEU A 29 -14.98 3.13 -1.73
CA LEU A 29 -15.39 3.45 -0.37
C LEU A 29 -14.67 2.60 0.68
N LEU A 30 -14.55 1.29 0.45
CA LEU A 30 -13.83 0.38 1.33
C LEU A 30 -12.35 0.80 1.46
N ALA A 31 -11.68 1.06 0.34
CA ALA A 31 -10.28 1.48 0.34
C ALA A 31 -10.05 2.76 1.15
N VAL A 32 -10.87 3.79 0.93
CA VAL A 32 -10.76 5.06 1.67
C VAL A 32 -10.95 4.87 3.17
N LEU A 33 -11.95 4.07 3.59
CA LEU A 33 -12.18 3.80 5.01
C LEU A 33 -11.11 2.89 5.63
N ALA A 34 -10.52 1.99 4.86
CA ALA A 34 -9.52 1.04 5.33
C ALA A 34 -8.14 1.67 5.56
N LEU A 35 -7.87 2.86 5.01
CA LEU A 35 -6.64 3.60 5.26
C LEU A 35 -6.56 4.15 6.70
N THR A 36 -7.70 4.43 7.32
CA THR A 36 -7.81 4.93 8.69
C THR A 36 -8.81 4.08 9.51
N PRO A 37 -8.50 2.80 9.77
CA PRO A 37 -9.43 1.88 10.42
C PRO A 37 -9.77 2.37 11.84
N GLY A 38 -11.05 2.31 12.18
CA GLY A 38 -11.61 2.82 13.43
C GLY A 38 -11.92 4.32 13.44
N GLU A 39 -11.33 5.11 12.53
CA GLU A 39 -11.54 6.55 12.46
C GLU A 39 -12.76 6.91 11.60
N THR A 40 -13.37 8.05 11.92
CA THR A 40 -14.53 8.54 11.17
C THR A 40 -14.09 9.38 10.00
N VAL A 41 -14.38 8.93 8.77
CA VAL A 41 -14.23 9.72 7.56
C VAL A 41 -15.55 10.42 7.25
N SER A 42 -15.50 11.75 7.09
CA SER A 42 -16.70 12.56 6.92
C SER A 42 -17.42 12.27 5.60
N VAL A 43 -18.73 12.55 5.55
CA VAL A 43 -19.52 12.46 4.31
C VAL A 43 -18.95 13.33 3.19
N GLU A 44 -18.41 14.50 3.54
CA GLU A 44 -17.77 15.42 2.59
C GLU A 44 -16.48 14.82 2.03
N SER A 45 -15.58 14.37 2.90
CA SER A 45 -14.32 13.73 2.50
C SER A 45 -14.55 12.47 1.66
N LEU A 46 -15.50 11.63 2.05
CA LEU A 46 -15.91 10.47 1.25
C LEU A 46 -16.54 10.87 -0.09
N GLY A 47 -17.29 11.98 -0.10
CA GLY A 47 -17.82 12.62 -1.29
C GLY A 47 -16.71 12.93 -2.29
N THR A 48 -15.75 13.75 -1.86
CA THR A 48 -14.57 14.13 -2.65
C THR A 48 -13.75 12.91 -3.06
N ALA A 49 -13.50 11.98 -2.14
CA ALA A 49 -12.65 10.83 -2.43
C ALA A 49 -13.27 9.90 -3.48
N ILE A 50 -14.58 9.67 -3.42
CA ILE A 50 -15.25 8.75 -4.32
C ILE A 50 -15.59 9.44 -5.64
N TRP A 51 -16.12 10.65 -5.63
CA TRP A 51 -16.67 11.26 -6.84
C TRP A 51 -15.85 12.42 -7.41
N GLY A 52 -14.91 12.96 -6.66
CA GLY A 52 -14.13 14.13 -7.09
C GLY A 52 -15.05 15.30 -7.44
N GLU A 53 -14.89 15.84 -8.65
CA GLU A 53 -15.63 17.00 -9.15
C GLU A 53 -17.04 16.68 -9.66
N ASP A 54 -17.41 15.40 -9.80
CA ASP A 54 -18.73 14.96 -10.31
C ASP A 54 -19.55 14.18 -9.26
N PRO A 55 -19.92 14.81 -8.13
CA PRO A 55 -20.74 14.18 -7.11
C PRO A 55 -22.20 14.02 -7.54
N PRO A 56 -22.90 12.97 -7.08
CA PRO A 56 -24.32 12.85 -7.30
C PRO A 56 -25.08 13.95 -6.53
N GLU A 57 -26.28 14.30 -7.00
CA GLU A 57 -27.15 15.30 -6.36
C GLU A 57 -27.35 15.09 -4.84
N ARG A 58 -27.35 13.82 -4.40
CA ARG A 58 -27.48 13.43 -3.00
C ARG A 58 -26.34 12.53 -2.54
N VAL A 59 -25.15 13.10 -2.38
CA VAL A 59 -23.94 12.42 -1.86
C VAL A 59 -24.25 11.53 -0.66
N ARG A 60 -24.92 12.07 0.37
CA ARG A 60 -25.23 11.32 1.59
C ARG A 60 -26.10 10.09 1.33
N GLY A 61 -27.11 10.21 0.47
CA GLY A 61 -28.01 9.09 0.12
C GLY A 61 -27.29 8.00 -0.68
N SER A 62 -26.39 8.40 -1.60
CA SER A 62 -25.55 7.47 -2.34
C SER A 62 -24.58 6.73 -1.42
N LEU A 63 -23.93 7.43 -0.48
CA LEU A 63 -23.07 6.81 0.53
C LEU A 63 -23.84 5.83 1.41
N GLN A 64 -25.04 6.19 1.88
CA GLN A 64 -25.90 5.29 2.67
C GLN A 64 -26.18 3.99 1.90
N THR A 65 -26.42 4.08 0.59
CA THR A 65 -26.64 2.91 -0.28
C THR A 65 -25.39 2.04 -0.35
N TYR A 66 -24.21 2.62 -0.54
CA TYR A 66 -22.95 1.88 -0.60
C TYR A 66 -22.59 1.25 0.75
N VAL A 67 -22.79 1.96 1.85
CA VAL A 67 -22.59 1.44 3.21
C VAL A 67 -23.55 0.30 3.51
N ALA A 68 -24.83 0.41 3.12
CA ALA A 68 -25.78 -0.69 3.28
C ALA A 68 -25.35 -1.95 2.51
N ARG A 69 -24.82 -1.78 1.29
CA ARG A 69 -24.26 -2.88 0.49
C ARG A 69 -23.00 -3.48 1.14
N MET A 70 -22.07 -2.65 1.62
CA MET A 70 -20.89 -3.12 2.37
C MET A 70 -21.30 -3.90 3.61
N ARG A 71 -22.21 -3.39 4.43
CA ARG A 71 -22.70 -4.07 5.64
C ARG A 71 -23.31 -5.43 5.34
N ARG A 72 -23.94 -5.60 4.18
CA ARG A 72 -24.53 -6.88 3.77
C ARG A 72 -23.48 -7.95 3.52
N VAL A 73 -22.35 -7.58 2.92
CA VAL A 73 -21.31 -8.53 2.52
C VAL A 73 -20.21 -8.66 3.57
N LEU A 74 -19.89 -7.57 4.26
CA LEU A 74 -18.86 -7.53 5.29
C LEU A 74 -19.42 -7.80 6.69
N GLY A 75 -20.72 -7.67 6.96
CA GLY A 75 -21.25 -7.68 8.35
C GLY A 75 -21.57 -6.27 8.85
N GLY A 76 -22.71 -6.12 9.51
CA GLY A 76 -23.29 -4.81 9.86
C GLY A 76 -22.48 -4.02 10.89
N GLU A 77 -21.89 -4.73 11.83
CA GLU A 77 -21.09 -4.22 12.94
C GLU A 77 -19.72 -3.66 12.51
N ARG A 78 -19.23 -4.06 11.33
CA ARG A 78 -17.92 -3.66 10.81
C ARG A 78 -17.91 -2.29 10.13
N VAL A 79 -19.08 -1.71 9.84
CA VAL A 79 -19.16 -0.34 9.31
C VAL A 79 -20.06 0.50 10.21
N ALA A 80 -19.46 1.39 10.98
CA ALA A 80 -20.18 2.29 11.86
C ALA A 80 -20.69 3.52 11.12
N THR A 81 -21.93 3.92 11.41
CA THR A 81 -22.39 5.29 11.13
C THR A 81 -22.11 6.15 12.35
N ARG A 82 -21.50 7.30 12.11
CA ARG A 82 -21.21 8.33 13.12
C ARG A 82 -21.91 9.62 12.69
N ARG A 83 -21.91 10.63 13.57
CA ARG A 83 -22.66 11.88 13.37
C ARG A 83 -22.45 12.49 11.98
N ASP A 84 -21.18 12.55 11.54
CA ASP A 84 -20.81 13.26 10.32
C ASP A 84 -20.17 12.37 9.25
N GLY A 85 -20.20 11.04 9.42
CA GLY A 85 -19.44 10.14 8.56
C GLY A 85 -19.59 8.65 8.84
N TYR A 86 -18.64 7.89 8.33
CA TYR A 86 -18.58 6.44 8.47
C TYR A 86 -17.18 6.01 8.91
N ALA A 87 -17.10 4.88 9.60
CA ALA A 87 -15.85 4.27 10.04
C ALA A 87 -15.87 2.77 9.74
N LEU A 88 -14.76 2.23 9.25
CA LEU A 88 -14.55 0.79 9.14
C LEU A 88 -13.97 0.29 10.48
N LEU A 89 -14.71 -0.55 11.19
CA LEU A 89 -14.35 -1.10 12.49
C LEU A 89 -13.64 -2.44 12.31
N VAL A 90 -12.36 -2.36 11.97
CA VAL A 90 -11.46 -3.51 11.89
C VAL A 90 -10.16 -3.20 12.64
N PRO A 91 -9.46 -4.21 13.17
CA PRO A 91 -8.09 -4.05 13.61
C PRO A 91 -7.20 -3.50 12.49
N ARG A 92 -6.16 -2.74 12.85
CA ARG A 92 -5.24 -2.14 11.86
C ARG A 92 -4.46 -3.19 11.07
N ASP A 93 -4.08 -4.28 11.74
CA ASP A 93 -3.40 -5.44 11.15
C ASP A 93 -4.30 -6.29 10.25
N ALA A 94 -5.62 -6.05 10.26
CA ALA A 94 -6.54 -6.64 9.29
C ALA A 94 -6.46 -5.97 7.91
N VAL A 95 -5.75 -4.86 7.76
CA VAL A 95 -5.54 -4.18 6.47
C VAL A 95 -4.11 -4.45 6.02
N ASP A 96 -3.94 -5.21 4.94
CA ASP A 96 -2.63 -5.70 4.49
C ASP A 96 -1.58 -4.60 4.31
N LEU A 97 -1.93 -3.48 3.68
CA LEU A 97 -1.05 -2.36 3.40
C LEU A 97 -0.55 -1.70 4.69
N LEU A 98 -1.44 -1.57 5.68
CA LEU A 98 -1.07 -1.03 7.00
C LEU A 98 -0.23 -2.02 7.79
N ALA A 99 -0.57 -3.32 7.74
CA ALA A 99 0.20 -4.38 8.39
C ALA A 99 1.62 -4.51 7.82
N LEU A 100 1.78 -4.40 6.49
CA LEU A 100 3.07 -4.41 5.82
C LEU A 100 3.94 -3.23 6.25
N TRP A 101 3.35 -2.04 6.30
CA TRP A 101 4.03 -0.84 6.75
C TRP A 101 4.44 -0.92 8.21
N ASP A 102 3.54 -1.31 9.10
CA ASP A 102 3.83 -1.44 10.51
C ASP A 102 4.90 -2.52 10.76
N GLY A 103 4.87 -3.62 9.98
CA GLY A 103 5.90 -4.65 9.99
C GLY A 103 7.29 -4.14 9.58
N ALA A 104 7.37 -3.35 8.50
CA ALA A 104 8.62 -2.72 8.08
C ALA A 104 9.16 -1.73 9.12
N GLN A 105 8.26 -1.01 9.80
CA GLN A 105 8.64 -0.07 10.85
C GLN A 105 9.01 -0.76 12.16
N GLY A 106 8.42 -1.92 12.45
CA GLY A 106 8.79 -2.77 13.58
C GLY A 106 10.21 -3.32 13.40
N ALA A 107 10.52 -3.85 12.21
CA ALA A 107 11.85 -4.37 11.88
C ALA A 107 12.98 -3.36 12.14
N ARG A 108 12.76 -2.09 11.81
CA ARG A 108 13.73 -1.00 12.04
C ARG A 108 14.05 -0.71 13.51
N ARG A 109 13.15 -1.04 14.44
CA ARG A 109 13.27 -0.61 15.85
C ARG A 109 13.96 -1.62 16.76
N GLU A 110 13.92 -2.91 16.41
CA GLU A 110 14.16 -3.99 17.37
C GLU A 110 15.17 -5.04 16.92
N ALA A 111 15.70 -4.97 15.69
CA ALA A 111 16.46 -6.06 15.08
C ALA A 111 17.96 -5.74 14.89
N ASP A 112 18.79 -6.79 14.91
CA ASP A 112 20.13 -6.77 14.31
C ASP A 112 20.02 -6.58 12.78
N SER A 113 21.04 -6.05 12.11
CA SER A 113 21.02 -5.73 10.68
C SER A 113 20.60 -6.92 9.80
N ALA A 114 20.97 -8.15 10.18
CA ALA A 114 20.58 -9.36 9.46
C ALA A 114 19.09 -9.70 9.59
N ASP A 115 18.54 -9.58 10.80
CA ASP A 115 17.13 -9.82 11.07
C ASP A 115 16.25 -8.73 10.46
N GLU A 116 16.70 -7.46 10.51
CA GLU A 116 16.04 -6.35 9.81
C GLU A 116 15.98 -6.64 8.30
N CYS A 117 17.11 -7.04 7.71
CA CYS A 117 17.19 -7.35 6.28
C CYS A 117 16.19 -8.45 5.87
N ALA A 118 16.15 -9.56 6.62
CA ALA A 118 15.23 -10.66 6.36
C ALA A 118 13.75 -10.23 6.50
N ALA A 119 13.43 -9.41 7.50
CA ALA A 119 12.08 -8.90 7.71
C ALA A 119 11.64 -7.95 6.59
N LEU A 120 12.52 -7.03 6.15
CA LEU A 120 12.20 -6.13 5.04
C LEU A 120 12.02 -6.90 3.72
N ALA A 121 12.83 -7.93 3.47
CA ALA A 121 12.65 -8.81 2.31
C ALA A 121 11.28 -9.48 2.31
N ALA A 122 10.82 -9.98 3.46
CA ALA A 122 9.51 -10.60 3.60
C ALA A 122 8.35 -9.61 3.38
N VAL A 123 8.51 -8.34 3.81
CA VAL A 123 7.54 -7.27 3.53
C VAL A 123 7.49 -6.98 2.03
N LEU A 124 8.65 -6.78 1.38
CA LEU A 124 8.73 -6.43 -0.04
C LEU A 124 8.16 -7.54 -0.94
N ALA A 125 8.37 -8.82 -0.60
CA ALA A 125 7.79 -9.94 -1.33
C ALA A 125 6.24 -9.91 -1.35
N ARG A 126 5.62 -9.37 -0.30
CA ARG A 126 4.17 -9.21 -0.19
C ARG A 126 3.67 -7.86 -0.72
N TRP A 127 4.56 -6.90 -0.93
CA TRP A 127 4.26 -5.55 -1.40
C TRP A 127 4.81 -5.32 -2.81
N HIS A 128 4.42 -6.17 -3.76
CA HIS A 128 4.90 -6.10 -5.14
C HIS A 128 3.94 -5.36 -6.08
N ASP A 129 2.64 -5.36 -5.77
CA ASP A 129 1.63 -4.69 -6.58
C ASP A 129 1.36 -3.26 -6.09
N GLU A 130 0.94 -2.42 -7.02
CA GLU A 130 0.55 -1.04 -6.71
C GLU A 130 -0.74 -1.04 -5.86
N PRO A 131 -0.83 -0.19 -4.81
CA PRO A 131 -2.02 -0.11 -3.99
C PRO A 131 -3.29 0.28 -4.76
N PHE A 132 -4.45 -0.12 -4.25
CA PHE A 132 -5.80 0.25 -4.69
C PHE A 132 -6.25 -0.24 -6.07
N GLY A 133 -5.36 -0.82 -6.89
CA GLY A 133 -5.70 -1.40 -8.20
C GLY A 133 -6.61 -0.49 -9.03
N GLU A 134 -7.67 -1.07 -9.61
CA GLU A 134 -8.66 -0.36 -10.45
C GLU A 134 -9.78 0.34 -9.65
N ALA A 135 -9.58 0.66 -8.36
CA ALA A 135 -10.59 1.39 -7.60
C ALA A 135 -10.82 2.78 -8.22
N PRO A 136 -12.06 3.14 -8.62
CA PRO A 136 -12.34 4.40 -9.28
C PRO A 136 -12.35 5.54 -8.26
N SER A 137 -11.18 6.07 -7.91
CA SER A 137 -11.00 7.19 -6.99
C SER A 137 -9.75 7.97 -7.36
N GLU A 138 -9.95 9.08 -8.06
CA GLU A 138 -8.85 9.99 -8.40
C GLU A 138 -8.17 10.57 -7.15
N TRP A 139 -8.89 10.66 -6.04
CA TRP A 139 -8.31 11.04 -4.77
C TRP A 139 -7.30 10.01 -4.25
N LEU A 140 -7.60 8.70 -4.33
CA LEU A 140 -6.63 7.66 -3.99
C LEU A 140 -5.41 7.74 -4.92
N ASP A 141 -5.63 7.92 -6.22
CA ASP A 141 -4.56 7.98 -7.22
C ASP A 141 -3.64 9.19 -7.04
N ARG A 142 -4.20 10.35 -6.67
CA ARG A 142 -3.42 11.59 -6.52
C ARG A 142 -2.80 11.75 -5.14
N ASN A 143 -3.47 11.29 -4.08
CA ASN A 143 -3.07 11.60 -2.70
C ASN A 143 -2.45 10.40 -1.98
N GLU A 144 -2.96 9.19 -2.19
CA GLU A 144 -2.57 8.04 -1.38
C GLU A 144 -1.55 7.15 -2.11
N ARG A 145 -1.82 6.80 -3.37
CA ARG A 145 -0.98 5.92 -4.19
C ARG A 145 0.48 6.40 -4.24
N PRO A 146 0.79 7.69 -4.50
CA PRO A 146 2.18 8.17 -4.52
C PRO A 146 2.85 8.11 -3.16
N GLN A 147 2.11 8.37 -2.08
CA GLN A 147 2.66 8.31 -0.73
C GLN A 147 2.98 6.87 -0.31
N TRP A 148 2.14 5.91 -0.69
CA TRP A 148 2.40 4.50 -0.41
C TRP A 148 3.52 3.93 -1.28
N GLU A 149 3.64 4.38 -2.52
CA GLU A 149 4.78 4.03 -3.37
C GLU A 149 6.09 4.58 -2.78
N GLU A 150 6.09 5.84 -2.33
CA GLU A 150 7.24 6.44 -1.65
C GLU A 150 7.64 5.65 -0.40
N ARG A 151 6.67 5.22 0.40
CA ARG A 151 6.90 4.36 1.58
C ARG A 151 7.50 3.01 1.20
N ARG A 152 7.00 2.35 0.14
CA ARG A 152 7.54 1.09 -0.38
C ARG A 152 8.99 1.26 -0.82
N LEU A 153 9.28 2.33 -1.55
CA LEU A 153 10.64 2.63 -2.03
C LEU A 153 11.61 2.92 -0.87
N GLN A 154 11.17 3.59 0.19
CA GLN A 154 11.99 3.77 1.40
C GLN A 154 12.30 2.45 2.11
N VAL A 155 11.38 1.49 2.09
CA VAL A 155 11.61 0.13 2.60
C VAL A 155 12.59 -0.61 1.71
N PHE A 156 12.42 -0.53 0.39
CA PHE A 156 13.29 -1.13 -0.61
C PHE A 156 14.73 -0.61 -0.50
N GLU A 157 14.92 0.71 -0.48
CA GLU A 157 16.22 1.35 -0.33
C GLU A 157 16.96 0.88 0.92
N ARG A 158 16.25 0.77 2.06
CA ARG A 158 16.84 0.27 3.31
C ARG A 158 17.23 -1.20 3.21
N TRP A 159 16.39 -2.02 2.59
CA TRP A 159 16.71 -3.43 2.36
C TRP A 159 17.96 -3.60 1.50
N VAL A 160 18.12 -2.79 0.45
CA VAL A 160 19.32 -2.77 -0.40
C VAL A 160 20.56 -2.39 0.42
N ASP A 161 20.48 -1.33 1.24
CA ASP A 161 21.60 -0.88 2.07
C ASP A 161 22.07 -2.00 3.01
N LEU A 162 21.13 -2.63 3.73
CA LEU A 162 21.42 -3.75 4.64
C LEU A 162 21.98 -4.98 3.90
N SER A 163 21.48 -5.24 2.70
CA SER A 163 21.95 -6.38 1.90
C SER A 163 23.38 -6.17 1.40
N PHE A 164 23.77 -4.92 1.10
CA PHE A 164 25.15 -4.59 0.79
C PHE A 164 26.06 -4.75 2.02
N GLU A 165 25.63 -4.30 3.20
CA GLU A 165 26.36 -4.52 4.44
C GLU A 165 26.58 -6.01 4.72
N ALA A 166 25.59 -6.84 4.42
CA ALA A 166 25.66 -8.30 4.58
C ALA A 166 26.44 -9.04 3.48
N GLY A 167 26.91 -8.35 2.44
CA GLY A 167 27.63 -8.96 1.33
C GLY A 167 26.76 -9.64 0.26
N ASN A 168 25.43 -9.55 0.37
CA ASN A 168 24.45 -10.18 -0.51
C ASN A 168 24.17 -9.37 -1.79
N HIS A 169 25.22 -8.85 -2.43
CA HIS A 169 25.13 -7.90 -3.54
C HIS A 169 24.38 -8.44 -4.76
N ARG A 170 24.50 -9.74 -5.05
CA ARG A 170 23.93 -10.35 -6.27
C ARG A 170 22.40 -10.44 -6.21
N SER A 171 21.83 -10.73 -5.03
CA SER A 171 20.39 -10.91 -4.85
C SER A 171 19.61 -9.60 -4.72
N CYS A 172 20.28 -8.44 -4.81
CA CYS A 172 19.61 -7.14 -4.83
C CYS A 172 19.76 -6.43 -6.17
N LEU A 173 20.69 -6.88 -7.02
CA LEU A 173 20.98 -6.19 -8.27
C LEU A 173 19.83 -6.31 -9.27
N GLU A 174 19.20 -7.50 -9.36
CA GLU A 174 18.10 -7.73 -10.29
C GLU A 174 16.88 -6.89 -9.92
N GLU A 175 16.56 -6.83 -8.63
CA GLU A 175 15.47 -6.02 -8.07
C GLU A 175 15.77 -4.53 -8.22
N LEU A 176 17.02 -4.11 -7.97
CA LEU A 176 17.41 -2.71 -8.08
C LEU A 176 17.37 -2.21 -9.53
N ASN A 177 17.75 -3.04 -10.50
CA ASN A 177 17.57 -2.72 -11.92
C ASN A 177 16.09 -2.53 -12.27
N GLN A 178 15.21 -3.44 -11.82
CA GLN A 178 13.77 -3.31 -12.06
C GLN A 178 13.20 -2.02 -11.46
N GLU A 179 13.63 -1.67 -10.25
CA GLU A 179 13.17 -0.44 -9.59
C GLU A 179 13.71 0.82 -10.25
N VAL A 180 14.95 0.80 -10.77
CA VAL A 180 15.51 1.89 -11.58
C VAL A 180 14.75 2.07 -12.89
N GLU A 181 14.41 0.98 -13.58
CA GLU A 181 13.60 1.02 -14.80
C GLU A 181 12.20 1.59 -14.56
N ARG A 182 11.58 1.26 -13.41
CA ARG A 182 10.27 1.79 -13.00
C ARG A 182 10.33 3.24 -12.54
N HIS A 183 11.43 3.65 -11.91
CA HIS A 183 11.60 4.97 -11.30
C HIS A 183 12.89 5.66 -11.75
N PRO A 184 13.05 5.94 -13.07
CA PRO A 184 14.32 6.42 -13.63
C PRO A 184 14.73 7.81 -13.12
N LEU A 185 13.80 8.59 -12.57
CA LEU A 185 14.08 9.92 -12.02
C LEU A 185 14.47 9.90 -10.53
N ARG A 186 14.55 8.71 -9.90
CA ARG A 186 14.85 8.57 -8.47
C ARG A 186 16.35 8.35 -8.26
N GLU A 187 17.10 9.45 -8.12
CA GLU A 187 18.55 9.45 -7.89
C GLU A 187 19.03 8.46 -6.79
N PRO A 188 18.33 8.29 -5.64
CA PRO A 188 18.75 7.32 -4.62
C PRO A 188 18.85 5.87 -5.08
N LEU A 189 18.09 5.46 -6.11
CA LEU A 189 18.18 4.11 -6.68
C LEU A 189 19.42 3.96 -7.55
N TRP A 190 19.71 4.96 -8.40
CA TRP A 190 20.90 4.99 -9.23
C TRP A 190 22.19 4.97 -8.40
N VAL A 191 22.26 5.75 -7.32
CA VAL A 191 23.42 5.76 -6.41
C VAL A 191 23.68 4.36 -5.85
N ARG A 192 22.63 3.63 -5.47
CA ARG A 192 22.75 2.25 -4.99
C ARG A 192 23.16 1.28 -6.10
N LEU A 193 22.64 1.47 -7.32
CA LEU A 193 22.96 0.61 -8.46
C LEU A 193 24.44 0.70 -8.82
N LEU A 194 24.94 1.93 -8.96
CA LEU A 194 26.36 2.19 -9.21
C LEU A 194 27.24 1.64 -8.09
N GLY A 195 26.84 1.83 -6.83
CA GLY A 195 27.55 1.28 -5.68
C GLY A 195 27.56 -0.25 -5.64
N ALA A 196 26.49 -0.91 -6.10
CA ALA A 196 26.44 -2.36 -6.24
C ALA A 196 27.43 -2.85 -7.30
N LEU A 197 27.36 -2.25 -8.50
CA LEU A 197 28.16 -2.64 -9.66
C LEU A 197 29.66 -2.47 -9.39
N ASP A 198 30.05 -1.37 -8.73
CA ASP A 198 31.44 -1.12 -8.33
C ASP A 198 31.96 -2.20 -7.36
N ARG A 199 31.20 -2.53 -6.31
CA ARG A 199 31.57 -3.59 -5.33
C ARG A 199 31.66 -4.98 -5.95
N MET A 200 30.93 -5.24 -7.03
CA MET A 200 30.99 -6.48 -7.79
C MET A 200 32.11 -6.52 -8.86
N GLY A 201 32.91 -5.45 -8.98
CA GLY A 201 33.95 -5.34 -10.01
C GLY A 201 33.41 -5.17 -11.43
N ARG A 202 32.13 -4.79 -11.58
CA ARG A 202 31.44 -4.57 -12.87
C ARG A 202 31.51 -3.09 -13.28
N THR A 203 32.68 -2.49 -13.17
CA THR A 203 32.90 -1.04 -13.39
C THR A 203 32.51 -0.59 -14.81
N ALA A 204 32.65 -1.45 -15.82
CA ALA A 204 32.23 -1.13 -17.20
C ALA A 204 30.71 -0.87 -17.29
N GLU A 205 29.90 -1.71 -16.65
CA GLU A 205 28.45 -1.54 -16.61
C GLU A 205 28.04 -0.36 -15.73
N ALA A 206 28.81 -0.08 -14.66
CA ALA A 206 28.59 1.12 -13.85
C ALA A 206 28.81 2.41 -14.68
N LEU A 207 29.75 2.41 -15.62
CA LEU A 207 29.99 3.55 -16.50
C LEU A 207 28.94 3.69 -17.62
N GLU A 208 28.32 2.59 -18.05
CA GLU A 208 27.21 2.62 -19.02
C GLU A 208 25.88 3.09 -18.40
N ALA A 209 25.75 2.97 -17.08
CA ALA A 209 24.56 3.39 -16.33
C ALA A 209 24.60 4.87 -15.86
N LEU A 210 25.72 5.58 -16.10
CA LEU A 210 25.92 7.02 -15.86
C LEU A 210 25.49 7.87 -17.05
#